data_AF-A0A813KV43-F1
#
_entry.id   AF-A0A813KV43-F1
#
_cell.length_a   1.000
_cell.length_b   1.000
_cell.length_c   1.000
_cell.angle_alpha   90.00
_cell.angle_beta   90.00
_cell.angle_gamma   90.00
#
_symmetry.space_group_name_H-M   'P 1'
#
loop_
_entity.id
_entity.type
_entity.pdbx_description
1 polymer ?
#
loop_
_entity_poly.entity_id
_entity_poly.type
_entity_poly.pdbx_seq_one_letter_code
_entity_poly.pdbx_strand_id
1 'polypeptide(L)'
;SSYIPKKGWYFQFARESIFVTTFAPCYPSSNPRYQFGLQPDSCYILLQPEESFLRHDLPPDKPRSATNWDSPVDVRDRIRVNFRRAGREYRIPETTSYPPAEFIVAPLDPLLDPPVQFWRPEVIDSEERRQAEQQ
;
A
#
# COMPACT_ATOMS: atom_id res chain seq x y z
N SER A 1 -23.01 -2.45 3.38
CA SER A 1 -21.93 -3.14 2.62
C SER A 1 -20.97 -2.08 2.11
N SER A 2 -19.72 -2.07 2.58
CA SER A 2 -18.74 -1.07 2.13
C SER A 2 -18.36 -1.35 0.68
N TYR A 3 -18.34 -0.31 -0.16
CA TYR A 3 -17.97 -0.41 -1.58
C TYR A 3 -16.44 -0.44 -1.78
N ILE A 4 -15.68 0.08 -0.81
CA ILE A 4 -14.21 0.22 -0.83
C ILE A 4 -13.44 -1.09 -1.06
N PRO A 5 -13.79 -2.26 -0.44
CA PRO A 5 -13.04 -3.50 -0.65
C PRO A 5 -13.30 -4.19 -1.99
N LYS A 6 -14.13 -3.61 -2.88
CA LYS A 6 -14.49 -4.26 -4.14
C LYS A 6 -13.43 -3.99 -5.21
N LYS A 7 -13.25 -4.97 -6.10
CA LYS A 7 -12.51 -4.80 -7.35
C LYS A 7 -13.14 -3.67 -8.16
N GLY A 8 -12.31 -2.77 -8.69
CA GLY A 8 -12.75 -1.60 -9.46
C GLY A 8 -13.04 -0.35 -8.61
N TRP A 9 -12.99 -0.42 -7.28
CA TRP A 9 -12.98 0.78 -6.46
C TRP A 9 -11.60 1.45 -6.49
N TYR A 10 -11.58 2.75 -6.70
CA TYR A 10 -10.41 3.62 -6.60
C TYR A 10 -10.77 4.86 -5.81
N PHE A 11 -9.80 5.44 -5.09
CA PHE A 11 -9.99 6.77 -4.52
C PHE A 11 -10.08 7.77 -5.68
N GLN A 12 -11.13 8.60 -5.66
CA GLN A 12 -11.36 9.60 -6.69
C GLN A 12 -11.46 10.99 -6.07
N PHE A 13 -10.80 11.95 -6.71
CA PHE A 13 -10.91 13.36 -6.37
C PHE A 13 -11.12 14.16 -7.66
N ALA A 14 -12.12 15.04 -7.69
CA ALA A 14 -12.50 15.78 -8.90
C ALA A 14 -12.74 14.90 -10.15
N ARG A 15 -13.27 13.68 -9.95
CA ARG A 15 -13.48 12.63 -10.99
C ARG A 15 -12.20 12.02 -11.57
N GLU A 16 -11.04 12.35 -11.02
CA GLU A 16 -9.77 11.72 -11.35
C GLU A 16 -9.49 10.56 -10.38
N SER A 17 -9.12 9.40 -10.91
CA SER A 17 -8.62 8.28 -10.10
C SER A 17 -7.22 8.60 -9.62
N ILE A 18 -7.00 8.44 -8.31
CA ILE A 18 -5.74 8.77 -7.65
C ILE A 18 -5.17 7.50 -7.03
N PHE A 19 -3.94 7.19 -7.38
CA PHE A 19 -3.11 6.24 -6.66
C PHE A 19 -2.68 6.86 -5.32
N VAL A 20 -3.02 6.19 -4.22
CA VAL A 20 -2.72 6.64 -2.87
C VAL A 20 -1.69 5.69 -2.25
N THR A 21 -0.64 6.26 -1.68
CA THR A 21 0.40 5.51 -0.97
C THR A 21 0.74 6.23 0.32
N THR A 22 0.87 5.48 1.41
CA THR A 22 1.20 6.04 2.73
C THR A 22 2.60 5.64 3.18
N PHE A 23 3.27 6.53 3.90
CA PHE A 23 4.53 6.30 4.60
C PHE A 23 4.43 6.84 6.03
N ALA A 24 5.00 6.14 6.99
CA ALA A 24 4.93 6.51 8.40
C ALA A 24 6.13 5.97 9.21
N PRO A 25 6.49 6.61 10.34
CA PRO A 25 7.58 6.17 11.21
C PRO A 25 7.21 4.95 12.08
N CYS A 26 5.92 4.59 12.17
CA CYS A 26 5.48 3.41 12.91
C CYS A 26 5.84 2.07 12.23
N TYR A 27 6.15 2.10 10.94
CA TYR A 27 6.65 0.92 10.24
C TYR A 27 8.09 0.61 10.68
N PRO A 28 8.53 -0.66 10.67
CA PRO A 28 9.95 -0.97 10.83
C PRO A 28 10.74 -0.52 9.59
N SER A 29 12.05 -0.27 9.72
CA SER A 29 12.91 0.18 8.61
C SER A 29 13.08 -0.84 7.48
N SER A 30 12.68 -2.09 7.72
CA SER A 30 12.54 -3.17 6.74
C SER A 30 11.21 -3.12 5.97
N ASN A 31 10.26 -2.26 6.33
CA ASN A 31 9.02 -2.11 5.58
C ASN A 31 9.21 -1.12 4.42
N PRO A 32 8.65 -1.38 3.23
CA PRO A 32 8.67 -0.45 2.10
C PRO A 32 8.01 0.92 2.39
N ARG A 33 7.13 0.99 3.40
CA ARG A 33 6.42 2.21 3.81
C ARG A 33 7.13 2.98 4.93
N TYR A 34 8.32 2.54 5.35
CA TYR A 34 9.09 3.27 6.34
C TYR A 34 9.52 4.64 5.83
N GLN A 35 9.35 5.63 6.69
CA GLN A 35 9.65 7.02 6.42
C GLN A 35 11.06 7.36 6.93
N PHE A 36 12.03 7.44 6.02
CA PHE A 36 13.41 7.80 6.35
C PHE A 36 13.58 9.29 6.63
N GLY A 37 14.30 9.64 7.70
CA GLY A 37 14.86 10.98 7.91
C GLY A 37 13.87 12.05 8.41
N LEU A 38 12.81 11.69 9.11
CA LEU A 38 11.69 12.60 9.40
C LEU A 38 11.19 12.54 10.85
N GLN A 39 10.38 13.54 11.21
CA GLN A 39 9.80 13.71 12.54
C GLN A 39 8.95 12.49 12.95
N PRO A 40 9.05 12.04 14.21
CA PRO A 40 8.38 10.84 14.70
C PRO A 40 6.84 10.96 14.69
N ASP A 41 6.31 12.19 14.66
CA ASP A 41 4.88 12.46 14.78
C ASP A 41 4.23 12.84 13.43
N SER A 42 4.86 12.51 12.30
CA SER A 42 4.32 12.81 10.96
C SER A 42 4.16 11.58 10.09
N CYS A 43 3.24 11.65 9.13
CA CYS A 43 3.08 10.67 8.06
C CYS A 43 2.99 11.38 6.71
N TYR A 44 3.40 10.68 5.64
CA TYR A 44 3.31 11.18 4.28
C TYR A 44 2.28 10.38 3.51
N ILE A 45 1.38 11.11 2.84
CA ILE A 45 0.42 10.54 1.92
C ILE A 45 0.78 11.08 0.53
N LEU A 46 1.19 10.18 -0.36
CA LEU A 46 1.44 10.48 -1.75
C LEU A 46 0.16 10.26 -2.55
N LEU A 47 -0.31 11.32 -3.20
CA LEU A 47 -1.46 11.32 -4.11
C LEU A 47 -0.95 11.51 -5.54
N GLN A 48 -1.11 10.49 -6.39
CA GLN A 48 -0.67 10.54 -7.79
C GLN A 48 -1.85 10.24 -8.71
N PRO A 49 -2.20 11.13 -9.65
CA PRO A 49 -3.20 10.81 -10.67
C PRO A 49 -2.81 9.57 -11.46
N GLU A 50 -3.74 8.64 -11.66
CA GLU A 50 -3.46 7.40 -12.40
C GLU A 50 -3.01 7.67 -13.83
N GLU A 51 -3.55 8.73 -14.43
CA GLU A 51 -3.18 9.26 -15.73
C GLU A 51 -1.67 9.52 -15.89
N SER A 52 -0.97 9.85 -14.78
CA SER A 52 0.49 10.01 -14.84
C SER A 52 1.19 8.71 -15.25
N PHE A 53 0.73 7.56 -14.77
CA PHE A 53 1.30 6.26 -15.13
C PHE A 53 1.03 5.88 -16.59
N LEU A 54 -0.15 6.24 -17.12
CA LEU A 54 -0.52 5.98 -18.51
C LEU A 54 0.40 6.71 -19.49
N ARG A 55 0.89 7.90 -19.13
CA ARG A 55 1.81 8.70 -19.96
C ARG A 55 3.24 8.19 -19.98
N HIS A 56 3.60 7.28 -19.08
CA HIS A 56 4.97 6.79 -18.91
C HIS A 56 5.21 5.39 -19.50
N ASP A 57 4.28 4.87 -20.31
CA ASP A 57 4.38 3.58 -21.01
C ASP A 57 4.89 2.45 -20.10
N LEU A 58 4.31 2.36 -18.90
CA LEU A 58 4.72 1.36 -17.93
C LEU A 58 4.31 -0.04 -18.41
N PRO A 59 5.17 -1.06 -18.20
CA PRO A 59 4.80 -2.45 -18.45
C PRO A 59 3.50 -2.82 -17.73
N PRO A 60 2.71 -3.76 -18.27
CA PRO A 60 1.51 -4.25 -17.60
C PRO A 60 1.84 -4.79 -16.22
N ASP A 61 0.87 -4.74 -15.30
CA ASP A 61 1.04 -5.40 -14.02
C ASP A 61 1.17 -6.91 -14.20
N LYS A 62 1.90 -7.56 -13.29
CA LYS A 62 2.17 -8.99 -13.36
C LYS A 62 2.14 -9.61 -11.96
N PRO A 63 1.69 -10.87 -11.84
CA PRO A 63 1.69 -11.58 -10.56
C PRO A 63 3.11 -11.81 -10.04
N ARG A 64 3.22 -12.12 -8.75
CA ARG A 64 4.52 -12.37 -8.10
C ARG A 64 5.30 -13.50 -8.77
N SER A 65 4.64 -14.61 -9.09
CA SER A 65 5.23 -15.75 -9.81
C SER A 65 5.77 -15.40 -11.20
N ALA A 66 5.29 -14.31 -11.83
CA ALA A 66 5.77 -13.85 -13.13
C ALA A 66 6.89 -12.79 -13.04
N THR A 67 7.30 -12.37 -11.83
CA THR A 67 8.46 -11.49 -11.68
C THR A 67 9.75 -12.27 -11.89
N ASN A 68 10.61 -11.76 -12.78
CA ASN A 68 11.95 -12.31 -12.96
C ASN A 68 12.86 -11.76 -11.86
N TRP A 69 12.97 -12.50 -10.75
CA TRP A 69 13.71 -12.09 -9.57
C TRP A 69 15.24 -12.12 -9.76
N ASP A 70 15.73 -13.02 -10.61
CA ASP A 70 17.15 -13.24 -10.81
C ASP A 70 17.71 -12.37 -11.96
N SER A 71 16.89 -12.14 -12.99
CA SER A 71 17.27 -11.37 -14.19
C SER A 71 16.15 -10.38 -14.58
N PRO A 72 16.01 -9.25 -13.88
CA PRO A 72 14.90 -8.32 -14.09
C PRO A 72 14.87 -7.76 -15.51
N VAL A 73 13.78 -7.97 -16.24
CA VAL A 73 13.67 -7.63 -17.67
C VAL A 73 13.01 -6.27 -17.93
N ASP A 74 12.26 -5.74 -16.97
CA ASP A 74 11.56 -4.46 -17.09
C ASP A 74 11.66 -3.60 -15.83
N VAL A 75 11.07 -2.41 -15.86
CA VAL A 75 11.12 -1.48 -14.72
C VAL A 75 10.42 -2.02 -13.48
N ARG A 76 9.35 -2.81 -13.62
CA ARG A 76 8.63 -3.39 -12.49
C ARG A 76 9.47 -4.46 -11.80
N ASP A 77 10.11 -5.35 -12.57
CA ASP A 77 11.01 -6.35 -12.01
C ASP A 77 12.20 -5.69 -11.32
N ARG A 78 12.80 -4.66 -11.94
CA ARG A 78 13.91 -3.91 -11.32
C ARG A 78 13.50 -3.29 -9.98
N ILE A 79 12.33 -2.65 -9.91
CA ILE A 79 11.82 -2.08 -8.66
C ILE A 79 11.63 -3.18 -7.60
N ARG A 80 10.91 -4.26 -7.94
CA ARG A 80 10.62 -5.38 -7.02
C ARG A 80 11.91 -6.02 -6.49
N VAL A 81 12.86 -6.31 -7.36
CA VAL A 81 14.17 -6.88 -7.01
C VAL A 81 14.97 -5.93 -6.12
N ASN A 82 14.98 -4.63 -6.40
CA ASN A 82 15.72 -3.66 -5.58
C ASN A 82 15.13 -3.53 -4.17
N PHE A 83 13.80 -3.49 -4.04
CA PHE A 83 13.14 -3.51 -2.73
C PHE A 83 13.49 -4.79 -1.96
N ARG A 84 13.44 -5.96 -2.61
CA ARG A 84 13.83 -7.23 -1.99
C ARG A 84 15.29 -7.26 -1.55
N ARG A 85 16.22 -6.82 -2.40
CA ARG A 85 17.66 -6.73 -2.07
C ARG A 85 17.94 -5.78 -0.91
N ALA A 86 17.14 -4.73 -0.76
CA ALA A 86 17.21 -3.81 0.37
C ALA A 86 16.55 -4.33 1.66
N GLY A 87 16.04 -5.57 1.67
CA GLY A 87 15.30 -6.13 2.80
C GLY A 87 13.93 -5.50 3.01
N ARG A 88 13.37 -4.87 1.97
CA ARG A 88 12.09 -4.15 1.97
C ARG A 88 11.11 -4.69 0.95
N GLU A 89 11.14 -6.00 0.77
CA GLU A 89 10.19 -6.66 -0.10
C GLU A 89 8.76 -6.37 0.33
N TYR A 90 7.85 -6.32 -0.63
CA TYR A 90 6.46 -5.96 -0.41
C TYR A 90 5.52 -6.97 -1.07
N ARG A 91 4.27 -7.00 -0.59
CA ARG A 91 3.24 -7.88 -1.12
C ARG A 91 3.04 -7.64 -2.62
N ILE A 92 3.20 -8.69 -3.40
CA ILE A 92 2.79 -8.75 -4.81
C ILE A 92 1.81 -9.92 -4.91
N PRO A 93 0.54 -9.70 -5.33
CA PRO A 93 -0.40 -10.80 -5.44
C PRO A 93 -0.05 -11.77 -6.56
N GLU A 94 -0.61 -12.98 -6.51
CA GLU A 94 -0.56 -13.96 -7.61
C GLU A 94 -1.60 -13.70 -8.70
N THR A 95 -2.29 -12.55 -8.64
CA THR A 95 -3.25 -12.09 -9.64
C THR A 95 -3.04 -10.61 -9.91
N THR A 96 -3.37 -10.15 -11.11
CA THR A 96 -3.44 -8.71 -11.44
C THR A 96 -4.80 -8.10 -11.10
N SER A 97 -5.75 -8.91 -10.59
CA SER A 97 -7.11 -8.50 -10.25
C SER A 97 -7.31 -8.53 -8.74
N TYR A 98 -7.02 -7.41 -8.09
CA TYR A 98 -7.12 -7.23 -6.63
C TYR A 98 -7.79 -5.90 -6.27
N PRO A 99 -8.36 -5.76 -5.05
CA PRO A 99 -8.89 -4.49 -4.58
C PRO A 99 -7.75 -3.47 -4.36
N PRO A 100 -7.77 -2.29 -5.00
CA PRO A 100 -6.73 -1.28 -4.84
C PRO A 100 -6.58 -0.77 -3.40
N ALA A 101 -7.70 -0.73 -2.65
CA ALA A 101 -7.72 -0.28 -1.26
C ALA A 101 -6.72 -1.04 -0.37
N GLU A 102 -6.47 -2.32 -0.62
CA GLU A 102 -5.55 -3.16 0.16
C GLU A 102 -4.07 -2.70 0.09
N PHE A 103 -3.73 -1.76 -0.79
CA PHE A 103 -2.36 -1.29 -0.99
C PHE A 103 -2.10 0.13 -0.49
N ILE A 104 -3.13 0.85 -0.04
CA ILE A 104 -3.03 2.23 0.42
C ILE A 104 -2.25 2.29 1.74
N VAL A 105 -2.63 1.42 2.69
CA VAL A 105 -1.96 1.21 3.98
C VAL A 105 -1.33 -0.18 3.95
N ALA A 106 -0.02 -0.26 4.19
CA ALA A 106 0.64 -1.56 4.30
C ALA A 106 0.43 -2.14 5.70
N PRO A 107 0.46 -3.47 5.85
CA PRO A 107 0.59 -4.05 7.19
C PRO A 107 2.03 -3.88 7.71
N LEU A 108 2.27 -4.22 8.98
CA LEU A 108 3.58 -4.10 9.62
C LEU A 108 4.60 -5.04 8.98
N ASP A 109 4.22 -6.30 8.76
CA ASP A 109 4.94 -7.23 7.90
C ASP A 109 4.19 -7.44 6.56
N PRO A 110 4.65 -6.84 5.45
CA PRO A 110 3.97 -6.94 4.16
C PRO A 110 4.00 -8.34 3.52
N LEU A 111 4.79 -9.28 4.04
CA LEU A 111 4.88 -10.64 3.51
C LEU A 111 4.06 -11.64 4.31
N LEU A 112 3.85 -11.39 5.60
CA LEU A 112 3.19 -12.33 6.51
C LEU A 112 1.79 -11.87 6.93
N ASP A 113 1.60 -10.56 7.15
CA ASP A 113 0.36 -10.04 7.69
C ASP A 113 -0.71 -9.87 6.60
N PRO A 114 -2.01 -9.99 6.96
CA PRO A 114 -3.10 -9.69 6.05
C PRO A 114 -3.15 -8.20 5.70
N PRO A 115 -3.73 -7.81 4.54
CA PRO A 115 -3.91 -6.41 4.19
C PRO A 115 -4.71 -5.63 5.23
N VAL A 116 -4.27 -4.41 5.52
CA VAL A 116 -4.93 -3.51 6.48
C VAL A 116 -6.24 -3.00 5.89
N GLN A 117 -7.35 -3.30 6.56
CA GLN A 117 -8.69 -2.88 6.15
C GLN A 117 -9.05 -1.53 6.75
N PHE A 118 -8.27 -0.48 6.47
CA PHE A 118 -8.41 0.86 7.08
C PHE A 118 -9.79 1.51 6.89
N TRP A 119 -10.56 1.03 5.91
CA TRP A 119 -11.92 1.49 5.62
C TRP A 119 -13.00 0.81 6.48
N ARG A 120 -12.63 -0.20 7.26
CA ARG A 120 -13.53 -0.76 8.26
C ARG A 120 -13.41 0.09 9.51
N PRO A 121 -14.54 0.47 10.13
CA PRO A 121 -14.47 0.99 11.48
C PRO A 121 -13.79 -0.08 12.34
N GLU A 122 -12.81 0.31 13.13
CA GLU A 122 -12.34 -0.53 14.22
C GLU A 122 -13.57 -0.90 15.06
N VAL A 123 -13.72 -2.18 15.36
CA VAL A 123 -14.53 -2.60 16.50
C VAL A 123 -13.69 -2.18 17.71
N ILE A 124 -13.71 -0.89 18.01
CA ILE A 124 -13.17 -0.39 19.27
C ILE A 124 -14.07 -1.03 20.30
N ASP A 125 -13.50 -1.94 21.10
CA ASP A 125 -14.23 -2.51 22.21
C ASP A 125 -14.73 -1.34 23.04
N SER A 126 -16.05 -1.26 23.19
CA SER A 126 -16.77 -0.07 23.62
C SER A 126 -16.41 0.40 25.04
N GLU A 127 -15.57 -0.36 25.74
CA GLU A 127 -15.04 -0.05 27.06
C GLU A 127 -13.92 1.01 27.03
N GLU A 128 -13.02 1.00 26.04
CA GLU A 128 -11.90 1.96 26.00
C GLU A 128 -12.35 3.39 25.63
N ARG A 129 -13.34 3.52 24.73
CA ARG A 129 -13.97 4.82 24.41
C ARG A 129 -14.67 5.45 25.61
N ARG A 130 -15.33 4.63 26.45
CA ARG A 130 -16.01 5.14 27.67
C ARG A 130 -15.03 5.64 28.72
N GLN A 131 -13.83 5.07 28.80
CA GLN A 131 -12.81 5.51 29.75
C GLN A 131 -12.09 6.77 29.29
N ALA A 132 -11.89 6.95 27.97
CA ALA A 132 -11.28 8.15 27.40
C ALA A 132 -12.20 9.39 27.41
N GLU A 133 -13.53 9.20 27.40
CA GLU A 133 -14.51 10.30 27.49
C GLU A 133 -14.84 10.73 28.94
N GLN A 134 -14.26 10.06 29.94
CA GLN A 134 -14.43 10.35 31.38
C GLN A 134 -13.20 10.98 32.04
N GLN A 135 -12.16 11.29 31.27
CA GLN A 135 -10.95 12.03 31.70
C GLN A 135 -10.87 13.37 31.00
#